data_AF-A0A8W8J2Y0-F1
#
_entry.id   AF-A0A8W8J2Y0-F1
#
_cell.length_a   1.000
_cell.length_b   1.000
_cell.length_c   1.000
_cell.angle_alpha   90.00
_cell.angle_beta   90.00
_cell.angle_gamma   90.00
#
_symmetry.space_group_name_H-M   'P 1'
#
loop_
_entity.id
_entity.type
_entity.pdbx_description
1 polymer ?
#
loop_
_entity_poly.entity_id
_entity_poly.type
_entity_poly.pdbx_seq_one_letter_code
_entity_poly.pdbx_strand_id
1 'polypeptide(L)'
;MLEMWSLYLSVLSASLSVLCAWPEFVNKIPNGRSVPNPCGSEPKLWRVVGHQYATRSLFSTAKKRALTDPFLNVFGQMYRDNNYRWSDICDLDADGDGKSNGQELGDPDCVWKRGQEPAGLATGHPGICEDANNQVCADHPTASYCSASLPSLMAANAPNVNSQGEIPPPP
;
A
#
# COMPACT_ATOMS: atom_id res chain seq x y z
N MET A 1 -36.46 32.74 17.06
CA MET A 1 -36.19 32.36 15.65
C MET A 1 -34.70 32.30 15.31
N LEU A 2 -33.81 33.10 15.91
CA LEU A 2 -32.36 33.05 15.65
C LEU A 2 -31.65 31.80 16.20
N GLU A 3 -32.12 31.24 17.32
CA GLU A 3 -31.60 30.01 17.95
C GLU A 3 -31.69 28.77 17.04
N MET A 4 -32.78 28.68 16.26
CA MET A 4 -33.11 27.50 15.45
C MET A 4 -32.23 27.39 14.19
N TRP A 5 -31.68 28.52 13.72
CA TRP A 5 -30.82 28.59 12.55
C TRP A 5 -29.37 28.23 12.90
N SER A 6 -28.94 28.53 14.12
CA SER A 6 -27.60 28.18 14.62
C SER A 6 -27.42 26.67 14.79
N LEU A 7 -28.46 25.96 15.25
CA LEU A 7 -28.46 24.50 15.31
C LEU A 7 -28.43 23.87 13.92
N TYR A 8 -29.18 24.43 12.96
CA TYR A 8 -29.21 23.95 11.57
C TYR A 8 -27.85 24.10 10.86
N LEU A 9 -27.20 25.26 11.03
CA LEU A 9 -25.85 25.52 10.51
C LEU A 9 -24.80 24.59 11.12
N SER A 10 -24.90 24.32 12.42
CA SER A 10 -23.98 23.41 13.13
C SER A 10 -24.13 21.96 12.67
N VAL A 11 -25.37 21.48 12.49
CA VAL A 11 -25.65 20.13 11.98
C VAL A 11 -25.22 19.99 10.51
N LEU A 12 -25.44 20.99 9.66
CA LEU A 12 -24.95 21.00 8.27
C LEU A 12 -23.41 20.97 8.19
N SER A 13 -22.73 21.74 9.04
CA SER A 13 -21.26 21.76 9.10
C SER A 13 -20.67 20.42 9.53
N ALA A 14 -21.23 19.79 10.58
CA ALA A 14 -20.82 18.47 11.02
C ALA A 14 -21.08 17.40 9.94
N SER A 15 -22.20 17.49 9.23
CA SER A 15 -22.56 16.59 8.12
C SER A 15 -21.59 16.70 6.94
N LEU A 16 -21.19 17.92 6.58
CA LEU A 16 -20.23 18.17 5.49
C LEU A 16 -18.83 17.67 5.82
N SER A 17 -18.43 17.73 7.10
CA SER A 17 -17.13 17.25 7.59
C SER A 17 -17.00 15.72 7.50
N VAL A 18 -18.10 14.99 7.65
CA VAL A 18 -18.14 13.52 7.51
C VAL A 18 -18.02 13.07 6.04
N LEU A 19 -18.43 13.91 5.09
CA LEU A 19 -18.27 13.65 3.65
C LEU A 19 -16.83 13.81 3.14
N CYS A 20 -15.97 14.52 3.88
CA CYS A 20 -14.56 14.72 3.53
C CYS A 20 -13.61 13.71 4.21
N ALA A 21 -14.13 12.78 5.01
CA ALA A 21 -13.31 11.69 5.51
C ALA A 21 -12.99 10.76 4.33
N TRP A 22 -11.78 10.85 3.79
CA TRP A 22 -10.95 9.71 3.38
C TRP A 22 -9.59 10.20 2.87
N PRO A 23 -8.51 10.03 3.65
CA PRO A 23 -7.19 9.98 3.07
C PRO A 23 -7.05 8.62 2.37
N GLU A 24 -7.35 8.59 1.08
CA GLU A 24 -6.90 7.51 0.20
C GLU A 24 -5.39 7.66 0.05
N PHE A 25 -4.60 6.81 0.71
CA PHE A 25 -3.13 6.81 0.60
C PHE A 25 -2.65 6.74 -0.85
N VAL A 26 -3.44 6.09 -1.73
CA VAL A 26 -3.23 6.05 -3.18
C VAL A 26 -3.23 7.43 -3.86
N ASN A 27 -3.75 8.49 -3.21
CA ASN A 27 -3.71 9.86 -3.70
C ASN A 27 -2.51 10.67 -3.13
N LYS A 28 -1.66 10.06 -2.30
CA LYS A 28 -0.47 10.68 -1.71
C LYS A 28 0.85 10.22 -2.36
N ILE A 29 0.76 9.37 -3.38
CA ILE A 29 1.86 8.87 -4.19
C ILE A 29 1.51 9.05 -5.68
N PRO A 30 2.49 9.19 -6.58
CA PRO A 30 2.23 9.26 -8.01
C PRO A 30 1.62 7.95 -8.51
N ASN A 31 0.68 8.06 -9.45
CA ASN A 31 0.00 6.91 -10.09
C ASN A 31 -0.60 5.85 -9.15
N GLY A 32 -0.84 6.13 -7.86
CA GLY A 32 -1.27 5.12 -6.88
C GLY A 32 -2.58 4.39 -7.17
N ARG A 33 -3.37 4.84 -8.15
CA ARG A 33 -4.60 4.17 -8.62
C ARG A 33 -4.41 3.30 -9.88
N SER A 34 -3.22 3.37 -10.47
CA SER A 34 -2.88 2.83 -11.79
C SER A 34 -1.60 2.00 -11.76
N VAL A 35 -1.19 1.53 -10.58
CA VAL A 35 -0.02 0.65 -10.42
C VAL A 35 -0.30 -0.70 -11.05
N PRO A 36 0.53 -1.19 -11.99
CA PRO A 36 0.40 -2.51 -12.57
C PRO A 36 0.42 -3.61 -11.50
N ASN A 37 -0.32 -4.70 -11.74
CA ASN A 37 -0.21 -5.90 -10.91
C ASN A 37 0.80 -6.88 -11.55
N PRO A 38 1.94 -7.19 -10.91
CA PRO A 38 2.93 -8.11 -11.48
C PRO A 38 2.50 -9.59 -11.40
N CYS A 39 1.43 -9.92 -10.67
CA CYS A 39 1.09 -11.29 -10.30
C CYS A 39 0.24 -12.08 -11.32
N GLY A 40 0.16 -11.64 -12.58
CA GLY A 40 -0.56 -12.35 -13.65
C GLY A 40 -1.88 -11.69 -14.08
N SER A 41 -2.86 -12.51 -14.47
CA SER A 41 -3.93 -12.06 -15.40
C SER A 41 -4.99 -11.13 -14.80
N GLU A 42 -5.39 -11.28 -13.54
CA GLU A 42 -6.32 -10.34 -12.89
C GLU A 42 -6.15 -10.27 -11.34
N PRO A 43 -6.44 -9.11 -10.70
CA PRO A 43 -6.77 -7.83 -11.34
C PRO A 43 -5.54 -7.25 -12.06
N LYS A 44 -5.70 -6.59 -13.21
CA LYS A 44 -4.55 -5.95 -13.90
C LYS A 44 -3.84 -4.84 -13.11
N LEU A 45 -4.52 -4.27 -12.11
CA LEU A 45 -4.02 -3.15 -11.32
C LEU A 45 -4.02 -3.48 -9.84
N TRP A 46 -2.97 -3.04 -9.14
CA TRP A 46 -2.87 -3.08 -7.69
C TRP A 46 -3.44 -1.79 -7.09
N ARG A 47 -4.76 -1.79 -6.83
CA ARG A 47 -5.48 -0.56 -6.42
C ARG A 47 -5.29 -0.17 -4.96
N VAL A 48 -4.60 -1.00 -4.18
CA VAL A 48 -4.37 -0.78 -2.75
C VAL A 48 -2.87 -0.79 -2.48
N VAL A 49 -2.13 0.04 -3.22
CA VAL A 49 -0.66 0.18 -3.12
C VAL A 49 -0.25 0.43 -1.67
N GLY A 50 0.83 -0.20 -1.25
CA GLY A 50 1.28 -0.23 0.15
C GLY A 50 0.72 -1.39 0.96
N HIS A 51 -0.27 -2.12 0.45
CA HIS A 51 -0.80 -3.32 1.09
C HIS A 51 -0.42 -4.59 0.34
N GLN A 52 -0.42 -5.70 1.06
CA GLN A 52 -0.17 -7.05 0.53
C GLN A 52 -1.29 -7.58 -0.37
N TYR A 53 -2.36 -6.81 -0.60
CA TYR A 53 -3.53 -7.22 -1.37
C TYR A 53 -3.83 -6.24 -2.52
N ALA A 54 -3.97 -6.77 -3.73
CA ALA A 54 -4.25 -5.96 -4.92
C ALA A 54 -5.60 -5.24 -4.92
N THR A 55 -6.58 -5.70 -4.14
CA THR A 55 -7.93 -5.12 -4.10
C THR A 55 -8.45 -4.91 -2.69
N ARG A 56 -9.38 -3.96 -2.55
CA ARG A 56 -10.09 -3.69 -1.30
C ARG A 56 -10.93 -4.89 -0.83
N SER A 57 -11.44 -5.69 -1.76
CA SER A 57 -12.21 -6.92 -1.44
C SER A 57 -11.31 -7.96 -0.77
N LEU A 58 -10.13 -8.20 -1.34
CA LEU A 58 -9.12 -9.10 -0.78
C LEU A 58 -8.63 -8.60 0.58
N PHE A 59 -8.27 -7.31 0.68
CA PHE A 59 -7.88 -6.67 1.94
C PHE A 59 -8.97 -6.79 3.02
N SER A 60 -10.23 -6.50 2.68
CA SER A 60 -11.37 -6.60 3.62
C SER A 60 -11.58 -8.03 4.10
N THR A 61 -11.46 -9.00 3.20
CA THR A 61 -11.59 -10.43 3.54
C THR A 61 -10.47 -10.88 4.47
N ALA A 62 -9.24 -10.44 4.21
CA ALA A 62 -8.10 -10.72 5.08
C ALA A 62 -8.25 -10.06 6.45
N LYS A 63 -8.61 -8.78 6.50
CA LYS A 63 -8.82 -8.04 7.75
C LYS A 63 -9.87 -8.67 8.67
N LYS A 64 -10.93 -9.25 8.10
CA LYS A 64 -11.96 -9.97 8.88
C LYS A 64 -11.45 -11.26 9.51
N ARG A 65 -10.37 -11.83 8.98
CA ARG A 65 -9.88 -13.17 9.32
C ARG A 65 -8.55 -13.17 10.09
N ALA A 66 -7.74 -12.11 9.98
CA ALA A 66 -6.50 -12.03 10.73
C ALA A 66 -6.71 -11.45 12.14
N LEU A 67 -5.80 -11.83 13.03
CA LEU A 67 -5.79 -11.43 14.44
C LEU A 67 -4.91 -10.19 14.70
N THR A 68 -4.12 -9.74 13.72
CA THR A 68 -3.14 -8.65 13.85
C THR A 68 -3.16 -7.69 12.64
N ASP A 69 -2.73 -6.45 12.88
CA ASP A 69 -2.50 -5.36 11.91
C ASP A 69 -1.02 -4.94 12.08
N PRO A 70 -0.21 -4.78 11.02
CA PRO A 70 -0.64 -4.29 9.70
C PRO A 70 -0.30 -5.13 8.46
N PHE A 71 -1.28 -5.26 7.56
CA PHE A 71 -1.16 -5.87 6.22
C PHE A 71 -0.44 -4.97 5.19
N LEU A 72 0.65 -4.34 5.60
CA LEU A 72 1.47 -3.53 4.71
C LEU A 72 2.49 -4.41 4.00
N ASN A 73 2.73 -4.13 2.73
CA ASN A 73 3.92 -4.63 2.04
C ASN A 73 5.14 -3.78 2.44
N VAL A 74 6.31 -4.15 1.95
CA VAL A 74 7.57 -3.45 2.26
C VAL A 74 7.53 -1.95 1.92
N PHE A 75 6.94 -1.58 0.78
CA PHE A 75 6.69 -0.18 0.42
C PHE A 75 5.80 0.55 1.43
N GLY A 76 4.67 -0.06 1.80
CA GLY A 76 3.73 0.56 2.72
C GLY A 76 4.31 0.76 4.12
N GLN A 77 5.15 -0.17 4.57
CA GLN A 77 5.90 -0.04 5.82
C GLN A 77 6.90 1.11 5.72
N MET A 78 7.73 1.13 4.68
CA MET A 78 8.69 2.21 4.43
C MET A 78 8.00 3.58 4.38
N TYR A 79 6.88 3.68 3.66
CA TYR A 79 6.15 4.94 3.52
C TYR A 79 5.55 5.41 4.84
N ARG A 80 5.01 4.49 5.65
CA ARG A 80 4.53 4.79 7.00
C ARG A 80 5.66 5.28 7.90
N ASP A 81 6.77 4.55 7.92
CA ASP A 81 7.90 4.81 8.80
C ASP A 81 8.59 6.13 8.44
N ASN A 82 8.46 6.58 7.18
CA ASN A 82 8.88 7.88 6.68
C ASN A 82 7.76 8.94 6.65
N ASN A 83 6.82 8.95 7.61
CA ASN A 83 5.96 10.13 7.71
C ASN A 83 4.82 10.19 6.68
N TYR A 84 4.65 9.18 5.83
CA TYR A 84 3.91 9.27 4.58
C TYR A 84 4.39 10.42 3.69
N ARG A 85 5.71 10.69 3.65
CA ARG A 85 6.32 11.75 2.85
C ARG A 85 6.94 11.17 1.60
N TRP A 86 6.38 11.49 0.43
CA TRP A 86 6.83 10.96 -0.85
C TRP A 86 8.30 11.31 -1.12
N SER A 87 8.70 12.56 -0.83
CA SER A 87 10.08 13.04 -0.96
C SER A 87 11.11 12.22 -0.20
N ASP A 88 10.69 11.54 0.88
CA ASP A 88 11.60 10.85 1.78
C ASP A 88 11.83 9.39 1.31
N ILE A 89 10.98 8.88 0.41
CA ILE A 89 11.06 7.50 -0.07
C ILE A 89 11.21 7.37 -1.57
N CYS A 90 11.01 8.44 -2.35
CA CYS A 90 10.95 8.35 -3.81
C CYS A 90 12.22 7.74 -4.44
N ASP A 91 13.41 8.16 -3.98
CA ASP A 91 14.69 7.67 -4.48
C ASP A 91 15.11 6.31 -3.86
N LEU A 92 14.29 5.74 -2.97
CA LEU A 92 14.57 4.44 -2.34
C LEU A 92 13.99 3.30 -3.16
N ASP A 93 14.60 2.13 -3.05
CA ASP A 93 14.15 0.87 -3.63
C ASP A 93 13.61 0.00 -2.47
N ALA A 94 12.28 -0.06 -2.33
CA ALA A 94 11.67 -0.65 -1.14
C ALA A 94 11.58 -2.18 -1.20
N ASP A 95 11.53 -2.77 -2.39
CA ASP A 95 11.43 -4.22 -2.59
C ASP A 95 12.69 -4.87 -3.16
N GLY A 96 13.73 -4.08 -3.44
CA GLY A 96 15.06 -4.55 -3.75
C GLY A 96 15.22 -5.05 -5.18
N ASP A 97 14.33 -4.67 -6.10
CA ASP A 97 14.38 -5.11 -7.49
C ASP A 97 15.34 -4.31 -8.38
N GLY A 98 15.97 -3.27 -7.81
CA GLY A 98 16.92 -2.39 -8.48
C GLY A 98 16.28 -1.15 -9.11
N LYS A 99 14.98 -0.92 -8.95
CA LYS A 99 14.28 0.30 -9.35
C LYS A 99 13.90 1.09 -8.10
N SER A 100 14.03 2.42 -8.19
CA SER A 100 13.49 3.30 -7.16
C SER A 100 11.96 3.34 -7.24
N ASN A 101 11.33 3.61 -6.10
CA ASN A 101 9.89 3.84 -5.97
C ASN A 101 9.41 4.89 -7.00
N GLY A 102 10.21 5.94 -7.21
CA GLY A 102 9.96 7.00 -8.20
C GLY A 102 9.95 6.49 -9.64
N GLN A 103 10.94 5.70 -10.04
CA GLN A 103 10.98 5.09 -11.37
C GLN A 103 9.75 4.22 -11.63
N GLU A 104 9.35 3.42 -10.65
CA GLU A 104 8.22 2.50 -10.79
C GLU A 104 6.87 3.21 -10.82
N LEU A 105 6.69 4.24 -9.98
CA LEU A 105 5.44 4.98 -9.86
C LEU A 105 5.33 6.17 -10.83
N GLY A 106 6.29 6.37 -11.73
CA GLY A 106 6.23 7.39 -12.79
C GLY A 106 6.65 8.79 -12.35
N ASP A 107 7.53 8.89 -11.36
CA ASP A 107 8.21 10.12 -10.91
C ASP A 107 9.73 9.86 -10.75
N PRO A 108 10.46 9.58 -11.86
CA PRO A 108 11.87 9.19 -11.80
C PRO A 108 12.81 10.29 -11.31
N ASP A 109 12.39 11.56 -11.37
CA ASP A 109 13.18 12.71 -10.90
C ASP A 109 12.77 13.17 -9.48
N CYS A 110 11.84 12.46 -8.83
CA CYS A 110 11.36 12.74 -7.48
C CYS A 110 10.85 14.18 -7.27
N VAL A 111 10.18 14.72 -8.29
CA VAL A 111 9.66 16.10 -8.30
C VAL A 111 8.14 16.17 -8.08
N TRP A 112 7.44 15.03 -8.13
CA TRP A 112 6.00 15.00 -8.01
C TRP A 112 5.53 15.53 -6.65
N LYS A 113 4.47 16.34 -6.69
CA LYS A 113 3.78 16.81 -5.50
C LYS A 113 2.31 16.42 -5.57
N ARG A 114 1.71 16.22 -4.40
CA ARG A 114 0.30 15.87 -4.28
C ARG A 114 -0.59 16.79 -5.11
N GLY A 115 -1.40 16.19 -5.99
CA GLY A 115 -2.32 16.90 -6.88
C GLY A 115 -1.73 17.27 -8.23
N GLN A 116 -0.43 17.06 -8.46
CA GLN A 116 0.18 17.19 -9.77
C GLN A 116 0.01 15.92 -10.60
N GLU A 117 0.17 16.07 -11.91
CA GLU A 117 0.32 14.93 -12.82
C GLU A 117 1.74 14.36 -12.68
N PRO A 118 1.90 13.03 -12.52
CA PRO A 118 3.22 12.40 -12.56
C PRO A 118 3.92 12.59 -13.91
N ALA A 119 5.25 12.56 -13.91
CA ALA A 119 6.05 12.74 -15.13
C ALA A 119 5.87 11.60 -16.15
N GLY A 120 5.54 10.40 -15.67
CA GLY A 120 5.29 9.22 -16.48
C GLY A 120 4.17 8.34 -15.93
N LEU A 121 3.94 7.21 -16.60
CA LEU A 121 3.03 6.17 -16.12
C LEU A 121 3.73 5.31 -15.07
N ALA A 122 2.94 4.63 -14.23
CA ALA A 122 3.48 3.56 -13.40
C ALA A 122 3.89 2.38 -14.29
N THR A 123 5.11 1.89 -14.10
CA THR A 123 5.72 0.81 -14.89
C THR A 123 6.03 -0.45 -14.08
N GLY A 124 6.03 -0.33 -12.75
CA GLY A 124 6.24 -1.43 -11.80
C GLY A 124 5.45 -1.22 -10.52
N HIS A 125 5.65 -2.12 -9.57
CA HIS A 125 4.99 -2.14 -8.28
C HIS A 125 6.02 -2.05 -7.14
N PRO A 126 6.06 -0.95 -6.37
CA PRO A 126 7.19 -0.59 -5.49
C PRO A 126 7.34 -1.42 -4.22
N GLY A 127 6.50 -2.44 -4.05
CA GLY A 127 6.49 -3.33 -2.90
C GLY A 127 6.45 -4.80 -3.28
N ILE A 128 6.71 -5.14 -4.54
CA ILE A 128 6.81 -6.49 -5.08
C ILE A 128 8.03 -6.54 -5.99
N CYS A 129 9.07 -7.26 -5.58
CA CYS A 129 10.27 -7.45 -6.38
C CYS A 129 9.93 -7.98 -7.79
N GLU A 130 10.26 -7.20 -8.83
CA GLU A 130 10.05 -7.50 -10.25
C GLU A 130 11.38 -7.58 -11.02
N ASP A 131 11.93 -8.79 -11.16
CA ASP A 131 13.12 -9.04 -12.00
C ASP A 131 12.73 -9.74 -13.30
N ALA A 132 12.96 -9.07 -14.43
CA ALA A 132 12.73 -9.60 -15.77
C ALA A 132 13.54 -10.87 -16.08
N ASN A 133 14.68 -11.07 -15.39
CA ASN A 133 15.54 -12.25 -15.50
C ASN A 133 15.41 -13.21 -14.32
N ASN A 134 14.56 -12.87 -13.34
CA ASN A 134 14.22 -13.67 -12.16
C ASN A 134 15.43 -14.19 -11.35
N GLN A 135 16.56 -13.48 -11.35
CA GLN A 135 17.76 -13.80 -10.57
C GLN A 135 17.68 -13.19 -9.16
N VAL A 136 17.17 -11.96 -9.04
CA VAL A 136 17.03 -11.24 -7.75
C VAL A 136 15.74 -11.65 -7.04
N CYS A 137 14.65 -11.86 -7.80
CA CYS A 137 13.31 -11.98 -7.22
C CYS A 137 12.78 -13.41 -7.04
N ALA A 138 13.48 -14.46 -7.52
CA ALA A 138 12.95 -15.84 -7.51
C ALA A 138 12.53 -16.35 -6.12
N ASP A 139 13.32 -16.02 -5.10
CA ASP A 139 13.07 -16.40 -3.69
C ASP A 139 12.74 -15.19 -2.81
N HIS A 140 12.43 -14.03 -3.41
CA HIS A 140 12.23 -12.80 -2.65
C HIS A 140 10.94 -12.88 -1.82
N PRO A 141 10.95 -12.48 -0.52
CA PRO A 141 9.78 -12.61 0.36
C PRO A 141 8.50 -11.94 -0.16
N THR A 142 8.64 -10.88 -0.98
CA THR A 142 7.50 -10.16 -1.57
C THR A 142 6.76 -10.99 -2.64
N ALA A 143 7.38 -12.02 -3.22
CA ALA A 143 6.72 -12.94 -4.16
C ALA A 143 5.49 -13.62 -3.53
N SER A 144 5.49 -13.77 -2.20
CA SER A 144 4.36 -14.28 -1.43
C SER A 144 3.07 -13.46 -1.65
N TYR A 145 3.16 -12.17 -1.96
CA TYR A 145 2.00 -11.31 -2.23
C TYR A 145 1.26 -11.72 -3.52
N CYS A 146 1.98 -12.30 -4.49
CA CYS A 146 1.39 -12.82 -5.73
C CYS A 146 0.73 -14.19 -5.58
N SER A 147 1.06 -14.94 -4.52
CA SER A 147 0.53 -16.29 -4.31
C SER A 147 -0.93 -16.33 -3.83
N ALA A 148 -1.62 -15.18 -3.84
CA ALA A 148 -2.88 -14.74 -3.21
C ALA A 148 -4.01 -15.74 -2.91
N SER A 149 -3.67 -16.91 -2.37
CA SER A 149 -4.60 -17.79 -1.70
C SER A 149 -4.77 -17.23 -0.28
N LEU A 150 -6.02 -17.01 0.11
CA LEU A 150 -6.37 -16.64 1.48
C LEU A 150 -5.67 -17.52 2.53
N PRO A 151 -5.49 -18.85 2.33
CA PRO A 151 -4.67 -19.68 3.20
C PRO A 151 -3.18 -19.30 3.23
N SER A 152 -2.53 -19.10 2.08
CA SER A 152 -1.10 -18.72 2.00
C SER A 152 -0.82 -17.37 2.68
N LEU A 153 -1.75 -16.43 2.55
CA LEU A 153 -1.62 -15.08 3.09
C LEU A 153 -1.99 -14.97 4.59
N MET A 154 -2.76 -15.92 5.14
CA MET A 154 -2.97 -16.04 6.59
C MET A 154 -1.73 -16.64 7.28
N ALA A 155 -1.04 -17.57 6.62
CA ALA A 155 0.21 -18.14 7.12
C ALA A 155 1.35 -17.11 7.16
N ALA A 156 1.44 -16.22 6.16
CA ALA A 156 2.45 -15.15 6.10
C ALA A 156 2.29 -14.05 7.18
N ASN A 157 1.08 -13.89 7.73
CA ASN A 157 0.78 -12.91 8.78
C ASN A 157 0.61 -13.56 10.17
N ALA A 158 0.83 -14.87 10.28
CA ALA A 158 0.91 -15.52 11.59
C ALA A 158 2.16 -15.01 12.32
N PRO A 159 2.10 -14.75 13.64
CA PRO A 159 3.33 -14.56 14.41
C PRO A 159 4.28 -15.73 14.12
N ASN A 160 5.58 -15.44 13.98
CA ASN A 160 6.58 -16.51 13.94
C ASN A 160 6.54 -17.16 15.33
N VAL A 161 5.85 -18.27 15.43
CA VAL A 161 5.70 -19.01 16.68
C VAL A 161 6.68 -20.17 16.58
N ASN A 162 7.66 -20.23 17.49
CA ASN A 162 8.55 -21.38 17.56
C ASN A 162 7.73 -22.66 17.82
N SER A 163 8.32 -23.85 17.67
CA SER A 163 7.62 -25.13 17.91
C SER A 163 7.04 -25.29 19.33
N GLN A 164 7.23 -24.30 20.22
CA GLN A 164 6.73 -24.24 21.58
C GLN A 164 5.63 -23.19 21.82
N GLY A 165 5.20 -22.44 20.81
CA GLY A 165 4.12 -21.47 21.01
C GLY A 165 4.57 -20.04 21.33
N GLU A 166 5.87 -19.74 21.30
CA GLU A 166 6.40 -18.45 21.72
C GLU A 166 6.85 -17.56 20.54
N ILE A 167 6.60 -16.26 20.68
CA ILE A 167 7.04 -15.21 19.74
C ILE A 167 8.52 -14.90 20.05
N PRO A 168 9.44 -15.00 19.07
CA PRO A 168 10.85 -14.69 19.29
C PRO A 168 11.04 -13.20 19.62
N PRO A 169 12.02 -12.86 20.48
CA PRO A 169 12.30 -11.46 20.81
C PRO A 169 12.73 -10.68 19.57
N PRO A 170 12.43 -9.36 19.50
CA PRO A 170 12.89 -8.51 18.40
C PRO A 170 14.43 -8.44 18.37
N PRO A 171 15.03 -8.22 17.19
CA PRO A 171 16.48 -8.04 17.05
C PRO A 171 17.00 -6.79 17.79
#